data_AF-A0A950K4N0-F1
#
_entry.id   AF-A0A950K4N0-F1
#
_cell.length_a   1.000
_cell.length_b   1.000
_cell.length_c   1.000
_cell.angle_alpha   90.00
_cell.angle_beta   90.00
_cell.angle_gamma   90.00
#
_symmetry.space_group_name_H-M   'P 1'
#
loop_
_entity.id
_entity.type
_entity.pdbx_description
1 polymer ?
#
loop_
_entity_poly.entity_id
_entity_poly.type
_entity_poly.pdbx_seq_one_letter_code
_entity_poly.pdbx_strand_id
1 'polypeptide(L)'
;LENAAQKTDQASQQAQQAQQNMQKGQNEQAGKDQQQALDRMKEARQELEKLQNGLAQKEQPKFDEAAKKADEMAKRAQKLADKLNDLAKTPQSQKQEAEAQENVQGAAAEMRSAENNLQQSGQEMKKAQSSQAQQSQGQSQKNMQQAKEMLQKAKGEMAKKEDPDFKKLAEEQKKLEEALKEKVSKFLEEKAKKEADPKKAESLQDAAKDTQQAQGDMKQAQGQMQQEKPQAGQAAKDQQQAQKKMEQARKKMEDLAKRPLTEEEKKKAQELAKKQEEAKNLTEELEKQLEQMQKQQAQRSANQAKGNMQKAKKNLQQGEPQEAEPDEEEALKDLEEAEKDLKDQLEELRRQAEEEKFVMLQQELRKIIEAQDGVINKATRDLDAVRTRKGSLNREEVIRAKSLGKAQDDLGKSLEEIRRKLKENNVDVFMYVLESTGGDMNDAALNLKEAETGARTQDLQNDALRKMKELVDAFELKRKQNRQQGGGGGGGGGGGGGKPPLVPDLVQLNMMKKLQEALLRKTQGVQRGYKADREDLSAGEKTQLQRLSDEQGKLSQLMKTFVSKFEEQKKAYDKKGPRDE
;
A
#
# COMPACT_ATOMS: atom_id res chain seq x y z
N LEU A 1 3.20 1.10 19.52
CA LEU A 1 3.01 -0.37 19.64
C LEU A 1 3.41 -0.88 21.01
N GLU A 2 4.67 -0.69 21.42
CA GLU A 2 5.17 -1.18 22.72
C GLU A 2 4.37 -0.67 23.92
N ASN A 3 4.09 0.63 23.98
CA ASN A 3 3.21 1.18 25.02
C ASN A 3 1.82 0.52 25.01
N ALA A 4 1.20 0.35 23.83
CA ALA A 4 -0.11 -0.29 23.71
C ALA A 4 -0.10 -1.75 24.18
N ALA A 5 0.93 -2.51 23.82
CA ALA A 5 1.13 -3.89 24.27
C ALA A 5 1.29 -3.95 25.79
N GLN A 6 2.17 -3.12 26.36
CA GLN A 6 2.40 -3.06 27.80
C GLN A 6 1.13 -2.69 28.58
N LYS A 7 0.34 -1.74 28.07
CA LYS A 7 -0.95 -1.36 28.69
C LYS A 7 -1.98 -2.49 28.61
N THR A 8 -1.99 -3.24 27.51
CA THR A 8 -2.87 -4.40 27.34
C THR A 8 -2.45 -5.56 28.26
N ASP A 9 -1.16 -5.78 28.47
CA ASP A 9 -0.66 -6.76 29.45
C ASP A 9 -1.01 -6.37 30.89
N GLN A 10 -0.83 -5.09 31.25
CA GLN A 10 -1.24 -4.57 32.54
C GLN A 10 -2.75 -4.74 32.75
N ALA A 11 -3.56 -4.48 31.72
CA ALA A 11 -5.00 -4.72 31.78
C ALA A 11 -5.31 -6.21 32.00
N SER A 12 -4.59 -7.11 31.33
CA SER A 12 -4.74 -8.55 31.55
C SER A 12 -4.37 -8.95 32.98
N GLN A 13 -3.27 -8.46 33.53
CA GLN A 13 -2.86 -8.79 34.91
C GLN A 13 -3.91 -8.33 35.93
N GLN A 14 -4.45 -7.13 35.76
CA GLN A 14 -5.53 -6.61 36.59
C GLN A 14 -6.83 -7.42 36.46
N ALA A 15 -7.16 -7.86 35.24
CA ALA A 15 -8.27 -8.77 35.00
C ALA A 15 -8.08 -10.13 35.72
N GLN A 16 -6.87 -10.68 35.76
CA GLN A 16 -6.59 -11.92 36.50
C GLN A 16 -6.69 -11.74 38.02
N GLN A 17 -6.22 -10.61 38.55
CA GLN A 17 -6.36 -10.29 39.97
C GLN A 17 -7.84 -10.14 40.35
N ALA A 18 -8.63 -9.48 39.52
CA ALA A 18 -10.08 -9.40 39.69
C ALA A 18 -10.74 -10.79 39.72
N GLN A 19 -10.35 -11.70 38.83
CA GLN A 19 -10.83 -13.08 38.82
C GLN A 19 -10.53 -13.80 40.15
N GLN A 20 -9.29 -13.73 40.63
CA GLN A 20 -8.90 -14.36 41.90
C GLN A 20 -9.67 -13.78 43.08
N ASN A 21 -9.90 -12.47 43.08
CA ASN A 21 -10.63 -11.80 44.15
C ASN A 21 -12.13 -12.12 44.11
N MET A 22 -12.73 -12.31 42.92
CA MET A 22 -14.10 -12.85 42.80
C MET A 22 -14.21 -14.28 43.35
N GLN A 23 -13.24 -15.16 43.05
CA GLN A 23 -13.21 -16.53 43.58
C GLN A 23 -13.09 -16.58 45.10
N LYS A 24 -12.40 -15.59 45.69
CA LYS A 24 -12.25 -15.44 47.15
C LYS A 24 -13.42 -14.70 47.82
N GLY A 25 -14.44 -14.29 47.06
CA GLY A 25 -15.57 -13.50 47.59
C GLY A 25 -15.22 -12.04 47.93
N GLN A 26 -14.04 -11.56 47.54
CA GLN A 26 -13.54 -10.20 47.81
C GLN A 26 -14.06 -9.22 46.75
N ASN A 27 -15.39 -9.03 46.71
CA ASN A 27 -16.08 -8.32 45.63
C ASN A 27 -15.66 -6.85 45.47
N GLU A 28 -15.36 -6.15 46.57
CA GLU A 28 -14.89 -4.76 46.51
C GLU A 28 -13.50 -4.65 45.87
N GLN A 29 -12.58 -5.55 46.23
CA GLN A 29 -11.25 -5.58 45.63
C GLN A 29 -11.31 -6.01 44.17
N ALA A 30 -12.14 -6.99 43.84
CA ALA A 30 -12.39 -7.39 42.46
C ALA A 30 -12.93 -6.23 41.60
N GLY A 31 -13.84 -5.41 42.13
CA GLY A 31 -14.35 -4.22 41.45
C GLY A 31 -13.27 -3.16 41.19
N LYS A 32 -12.35 -2.96 42.15
CA LYS A 32 -11.19 -2.05 41.99
C LYS A 32 -10.23 -2.54 40.92
N ASP A 33 -9.91 -3.83 40.92
CA ASP A 33 -9.01 -4.44 39.93
C ASP A 33 -9.62 -4.41 38.52
N GLN A 34 -10.93 -4.64 38.38
CA GLN A 34 -11.64 -4.49 37.10
C GLN A 34 -11.63 -3.06 36.57
N GLN A 35 -11.77 -2.07 37.46
CA GLN A 35 -11.69 -0.65 37.10
C GLN A 35 -10.27 -0.30 36.60
N GLN A 36 -9.24 -0.80 37.28
CA GLN A 36 -7.85 -0.64 36.82
C GLN A 36 -7.61 -1.31 35.47
N ALA A 37 -8.13 -2.52 35.25
CA ALA A 37 -8.07 -3.19 33.95
C ALA A 37 -8.73 -2.37 32.83
N LEU A 38 -9.88 -1.75 33.12
CA LEU A 38 -10.58 -0.88 32.18
C LEU A 38 -9.75 0.35 31.82
N ASP A 39 -9.16 1.03 32.81
CA ASP A 39 -8.40 2.24 32.57
C ASP A 39 -7.12 1.96 31.78
N ARG A 40 -6.46 0.82 32.03
CA ARG A 40 -5.36 0.32 31.21
C ARG A 40 -5.77 0.02 29.77
N MET A 41 -6.96 -0.54 29.53
CA MET A 41 -7.49 -0.74 28.18
C MET A 41 -7.78 0.58 27.44
N LYS A 42 -8.28 1.61 28.15
CA LYS A 42 -8.46 2.94 27.56
C LYS A 42 -7.12 3.54 27.14
N GLU A 43 -6.11 3.44 27.99
CA GLU A 43 -4.73 3.86 27.68
C GLU A 43 -4.18 3.09 26.47
N ALA A 44 -4.34 1.77 26.42
CA ALA A 44 -3.90 0.93 25.30
C ALA A 44 -4.55 1.35 23.97
N ARG A 45 -5.86 1.60 23.99
CA ARG A 45 -6.59 2.09 22.81
C ARG A 45 -6.06 3.45 22.36
N GLN A 46 -5.83 4.38 23.29
CA GLN A 46 -5.28 5.70 22.96
C GLN A 46 -3.88 5.57 22.34
N GLU A 47 -3.04 4.67 22.84
CA GLU A 47 -1.71 4.42 22.26
C GLU A 47 -1.78 3.78 20.87
N LEU A 48 -2.76 2.90 20.59
CA LEU A 48 -3.01 2.38 19.24
C LEU A 48 -3.58 3.44 18.30
N GLU A 49 -4.46 4.31 18.79
CA GLU A 49 -5.02 5.41 18.00
C GLU A 49 -3.92 6.45 17.68
N LYS A 50 -3.06 6.78 18.64
CA LYS A 50 -1.85 7.60 18.40
C LYS A 50 -0.90 6.92 17.41
N LEU A 51 -0.74 5.61 17.48
CA LEU A 51 0.07 4.88 16.51
C LEU A 51 -0.56 4.93 15.11
N GLN A 52 -1.86 4.69 15.00
CA GLN A 52 -2.59 4.76 13.73
C GLN A 52 -2.48 6.16 13.12
N ASN A 53 -2.68 7.20 13.93
CA ASN A 53 -2.51 8.60 13.53
C ASN A 53 -1.03 8.95 13.26
N GLY A 54 -0.10 8.35 14.01
CA GLY A 54 1.35 8.54 13.86
C GLY A 54 1.92 7.83 12.64
N LEU A 55 1.34 6.72 12.20
CA LEU A 55 1.63 6.06 10.92
C LEU A 55 1.12 6.93 9.77
N ALA A 56 -0.10 7.46 9.88
CA ALA A 56 -0.63 8.44 8.93
C ALA A 56 0.22 9.74 8.88
N GLN A 57 0.75 10.21 10.02
CA GLN A 57 1.66 11.35 10.09
C GLN A 57 3.10 11.01 9.67
N LYS A 58 3.58 9.77 9.79
CA LYS A 58 4.92 9.35 9.33
C LYS A 58 5.03 9.30 7.81
N GLU A 59 3.91 9.21 7.11
CA GLU A 59 3.85 9.39 5.65
C GLU A 59 3.80 10.87 5.26
N GLN A 60 3.49 11.77 6.20
CA GLN A 60 3.38 13.21 5.96
C GLN A 60 4.72 13.88 5.56
N PRO A 61 5.90 13.52 6.11
CA PRO A 61 7.18 13.94 5.59
C PRO A 61 7.41 13.53 4.13
N LYS A 62 6.91 12.36 3.71
CA LYS A 62 7.01 11.91 2.31
C LYS A 62 6.07 12.72 1.42
N PHE A 63 4.87 13.05 1.90
CA PHE A 63 3.96 13.97 1.21
C PHE A 63 4.49 15.41 1.18
N ASP A 64 5.15 15.89 2.23
CA ASP A 64 5.79 17.20 2.31
C ASP A 64 7.03 17.29 1.42
N GLU A 65 7.83 16.22 1.35
CA GLU A 65 8.98 16.11 0.44
C GLU A 65 8.52 16.02 -1.01
N ALA A 66 7.48 15.23 -1.29
CA ALA A 66 6.85 15.16 -2.61
C ALA A 66 6.23 16.52 -3.00
N ALA A 67 5.59 17.23 -2.07
CA ALA A 67 5.06 18.56 -2.29
C ALA A 67 6.17 19.59 -2.51
N LYS A 68 7.30 19.50 -1.79
CA LYS A 68 8.50 20.33 -2.03
C LYS A 68 9.10 20.05 -3.41
N LYS A 69 9.19 18.79 -3.82
CA LYS A 69 9.64 18.39 -5.17
C LYS A 69 8.68 18.90 -6.24
N ALA A 70 7.37 18.86 -6.00
CA ALA A 70 6.36 19.44 -6.88
C ALA A 70 6.50 20.97 -6.98
N ASP A 71 6.70 21.67 -5.86
CA ASP A 71 6.94 23.13 -5.81
C ASP A 71 8.26 23.51 -6.52
N GLU A 72 9.31 22.69 -6.40
CA GLU A 72 10.58 22.89 -7.13
C GLU A 72 10.43 22.66 -8.64
N MET A 73 9.71 21.61 -9.03
CA MET A 73 9.39 21.35 -10.44
C MET A 73 8.52 22.45 -11.02
N ALA A 74 7.54 22.95 -10.27
CA ALA A 74 6.71 24.10 -10.68
C ALA A 74 7.58 25.35 -10.92
N LYS A 75 8.50 25.67 -10.02
CA LYS A 75 9.46 26.78 -10.20
C LYS A 75 10.39 26.58 -11.40
N ARG A 76 10.78 25.35 -11.70
CA ARG A 76 11.59 25.03 -12.90
C ARG A 76 10.75 25.19 -14.17
N ALA A 77 9.50 24.74 -14.15
CA ALA A 77 8.55 24.91 -15.24
C ALA A 77 8.28 26.40 -15.52
N GLN A 78 8.05 27.18 -14.47
CA GLN A 78 7.90 28.64 -14.53
C GLN A 78 9.12 29.32 -15.16
N LYS A 79 10.33 29.05 -14.62
CA LYS A 79 11.58 29.62 -15.15
C LYS A 79 11.84 29.23 -16.60
N LEU A 80 11.45 28.01 -16.99
CA LEU A 80 11.57 27.58 -18.38
C LEU A 80 10.55 28.32 -19.26
N ALA A 81 9.29 28.44 -18.83
CA ALA A 81 8.27 29.20 -19.53
C ALA A 81 8.67 30.67 -19.72
N ASP A 82 9.23 31.30 -18.68
CA ASP A 82 9.72 32.69 -18.75
C ASP A 82 10.89 32.82 -19.72
N LYS A 83 11.87 31.91 -19.67
CA LYS A 83 12.98 31.89 -20.63
C LYS A 83 12.51 31.67 -22.06
N LEU A 84 11.52 30.81 -22.28
CA LEU A 84 10.94 30.58 -23.61
C LEU A 84 10.20 31.83 -24.10
N ASN A 85 9.49 32.51 -23.22
CA ASN A 85 8.80 33.75 -23.54
C ASN A 85 9.77 34.92 -23.81
N ASP A 86 10.87 35.00 -23.08
CA ASP A 86 11.94 35.97 -23.32
C ASP A 86 12.69 35.65 -24.62
N LEU A 87 12.98 34.36 -24.86
CA LEU A 87 13.56 33.88 -26.10
C LEU A 87 12.67 34.21 -27.28
N ALA A 88 11.35 34.11 -27.17
CA ALA A 88 10.40 34.49 -28.23
C ALA A 88 10.37 36.01 -28.52
N LYS A 89 10.84 36.84 -27.58
CA LYS A 89 10.81 38.32 -27.67
C LYS A 89 12.13 38.95 -28.12
N THR A 90 13.22 38.18 -28.27
CA THR A 90 14.50 38.76 -28.70
C THR A 90 14.45 39.28 -30.15
N PRO A 91 15.24 40.31 -30.52
CA PRO A 91 15.30 40.80 -31.90
C PRO A 91 15.78 39.75 -32.91
N GLN A 92 16.51 38.74 -32.42
CA GLN A 92 17.04 37.62 -33.22
C GLN A 92 15.97 36.55 -33.45
N SER A 93 15.07 36.33 -32.47
CA SER A 93 13.90 35.46 -32.62
C SER A 93 12.75 36.11 -33.38
N GLN A 94 12.61 37.44 -33.34
CA GLN A 94 11.68 38.18 -34.20
C GLN A 94 12.05 38.15 -35.68
N LYS A 95 13.29 37.74 -36.02
CA LYS A 95 13.79 37.53 -37.39
C LYS A 95 13.71 36.06 -37.84
N GLN A 96 13.23 35.14 -36.99
CA GLN A 96 13.08 33.72 -37.31
C GLN A 96 11.78 33.45 -38.09
N GLU A 97 11.65 32.25 -38.67
CA GLU A 97 10.41 31.79 -39.30
C GLU A 97 9.25 31.82 -38.28
N ALA A 98 8.06 32.23 -38.73
CA ALA A 98 6.87 32.37 -37.88
C ALA A 98 6.50 31.07 -37.14
N GLU A 99 6.75 29.92 -37.76
CA GLU A 99 6.47 28.58 -37.21
C GLU A 99 7.38 28.24 -36.02
N ALA A 100 8.68 28.60 -36.08
CA ALA A 100 9.61 28.40 -34.97
C ALA A 100 9.21 29.25 -33.76
N GLN A 101 8.75 30.47 -34.02
CA GLN A 101 8.29 31.39 -32.99
C GLN A 101 6.99 30.91 -32.34
N GLU A 102 6.04 30.42 -33.14
CA GLU A 102 4.78 29.83 -32.67
C GLU A 102 5.03 28.59 -31.82
N ASN A 103 5.95 27.71 -32.24
CA ASN A 103 6.36 26.53 -31.47
C ASN A 103 6.99 26.89 -30.12
N VAL A 104 7.83 27.94 -30.06
CA VAL A 104 8.43 28.42 -28.80
C VAL A 104 7.36 29.02 -27.86
N GLN A 105 6.40 29.77 -28.41
CA GLN A 105 5.29 30.34 -27.62
C GLN A 105 4.33 29.26 -27.11
N GLY A 106 4.01 28.27 -27.94
CA GLY A 106 3.23 27.10 -27.54
C GLY A 106 3.91 26.31 -26.43
N ALA A 107 5.22 26.08 -26.55
CA ALA A 107 5.99 25.42 -25.50
C ALA A 107 5.96 26.23 -24.18
N ALA A 108 6.02 27.56 -24.25
CA ALA A 108 5.91 28.40 -23.05
C ALA A 108 4.52 28.29 -22.39
N ALA A 109 3.45 28.22 -23.17
CA ALA A 109 2.08 28.04 -22.67
C ALA A 109 1.89 26.67 -22.00
N GLU A 110 2.38 25.59 -22.63
CA GLU A 110 2.35 24.24 -22.07
C GLU A 110 3.13 24.15 -20.76
N MET A 111 4.31 24.79 -20.67
CA MET A 111 5.08 24.83 -19.43
C MET A 111 4.37 25.60 -18.30
N ARG A 112 3.55 26.61 -18.59
CA ARG A 112 2.71 27.29 -17.59
C ARG A 112 1.53 26.42 -17.11
N SER A 113 0.92 25.66 -18.02
CA SER A 113 -0.10 24.67 -17.63
C SER A 113 0.51 23.57 -16.76
N ALA A 114 1.72 23.11 -17.09
CA ALA A 114 2.47 22.17 -16.27
C ALA A 114 2.80 22.72 -14.87
N GLU A 115 3.16 24.01 -14.77
CA GLU A 115 3.38 24.71 -13.49
C GLU A 115 2.11 24.72 -12.62
N ASN A 116 0.98 25.16 -13.18
CA ASN A 116 -0.29 25.23 -12.44
C ASN A 116 -0.70 23.85 -11.89
N ASN A 117 -0.56 22.81 -12.71
CA ASN A 117 -0.85 21.43 -12.33
C ASN A 117 0.11 20.92 -11.24
N LEU A 118 1.39 21.31 -11.26
CA LEU A 118 2.35 20.95 -10.22
C LEU A 118 2.10 21.70 -8.90
N GLN A 119 1.70 22.97 -8.96
CA GLN A 119 1.31 23.73 -7.77
C GLN A 119 0.05 23.15 -7.13
N GLN A 120 -0.95 22.79 -7.94
CA GLN A 120 -2.16 22.12 -7.48
C GLN A 120 -1.84 20.76 -6.84
N SER A 121 -0.99 19.95 -7.49
CA SER A 121 -0.50 18.68 -6.94
C SER A 121 0.18 18.87 -5.58
N GLY A 122 1.05 19.88 -5.44
CA GLY A 122 1.71 20.19 -4.18
C GLY A 122 0.73 20.59 -3.06
N GLN A 123 -0.36 21.28 -3.38
CA GLN A 123 -1.44 21.60 -2.42
C GLN A 123 -2.26 20.37 -2.05
N GLU A 124 -2.57 19.49 -3.02
CA GLU A 124 -3.29 18.23 -2.81
C GLU A 124 -2.47 17.26 -1.95
N MET A 125 -1.16 17.18 -2.14
CA MET A 125 -0.24 16.41 -1.29
C MET A 125 -0.19 16.96 0.15
N LYS A 126 -0.13 18.28 0.34
CA LYS A 126 -0.20 18.91 1.67
C LYS A 126 -1.52 18.61 2.40
N LYS A 127 -2.58 18.27 1.65
CA LYS A 127 -3.90 17.85 2.18
C LYS A 127 -4.07 16.33 2.29
N ALA A 128 -3.01 15.55 2.04
CA ALA A 128 -3.03 14.08 1.98
C ALA A 128 -4.02 13.49 0.94
N GLN A 129 -4.24 14.22 -0.17
CA GLN A 129 -5.11 13.82 -1.28
C GLN A 129 -4.28 13.20 -2.42
N SER A 130 -3.66 12.05 -2.17
CA SER A 130 -2.71 11.37 -3.07
C SER A 130 -3.24 11.14 -4.49
N SER A 131 -4.50 10.69 -4.62
CA SER A 131 -5.12 10.37 -5.90
C SER A 131 -5.34 11.61 -6.79
N GLN A 132 -5.77 12.72 -6.20
CA GLN A 132 -5.93 13.99 -6.92
C GLN A 132 -4.55 14.55 -7.31
N ALA A 133 -3.59 14.47 -6.39
CA ALA A 133 -2.22 14.90 -6.64
C ALA A 133 -1.54 14.12 -7.78
N GLN A 134 -1.82 12.82 -7.91
CA GLN A 134 -1.35 11.98 -9.02
C GLN A 134 -2.00 12.36 -10.36
N GLN A 135 -3.29 12.69 -10.36
CA GLN A 135 -3.97 13.17 -11.57
C GLN A 135 -3.37 14.49 -12.06
N SER A 136 -3.15 15.44 -11.14
CA SER A 136 -2.50 16.72 -11.40
C SER A 136 -1.06 16.53 -11.91
N GLN A 137 -0.29 15.58 -11.35
CA GLN A 137 1.03 15.22 -11.89
C GLN A 137 0.98 14.61 -13.29
N GLY A 138 0.05 13.70 -13.55
CA GLY A 138 -0.10 13.07 -14.86
C GLY A 138 -0.48 14.07 -15.96
N GLN A 139 -1.29 15.08 -15.63
CA GLN A 139 -1.58 16.18 -16.55
C GLN A 139 -0.34 17.04 -16.80
N SER A 140 0.39 17.44 -15.75
CA SER A 140 1.65 18.18 -15.89
C SER A 140 2.68 17.47 -16.77
N GLN A 141 2.83 16.14 -16.63
CA GLN A 141 3.73 15.36 -17.48
C GLN A 141 3.34 15.42 -18.96
N LYS A 142 2.05 15.38 -19.29
CA LYS A 142 1.56 15.55 -20.67
C LYS A 142 1.90 16.94 -21.21
N ASN A 143 1.66 17.99 -20.43
CA ASN A 143 2.00 19.37 -20.82
C ASN A 143 3.52 19.53 -21.05
N MET A 144 4.38 18.97 -20.18
CA MET A 144 5.83 19.00 -20.35
C MET A 144 6.30 18.24 -21.61
N GLN A 145 5.65 17.13 -21.95
CA GLN A 145 5.96 16.35 -23.15
C GLN A 145 5.58 17.12 -24.42
N GLN A 146 4.41 17.76 -24.43
CA GLN A 146 3.98 18.62 -25.54
C GLN A 146 4.92 19.82 -25.72
N ALA A 147 5.35 20.46 -24.64
CA ALA A 147 6.34 21.52 -24.69
C ALA A 147 7.68 21.03 -25.29
N LYS A 148 8.13 19.83 -24.92
CA LYS A 148 9.36 19.22 -25.46
C LYS A 148 9.26 18.98 -26.97
N GLU A 149 8.14 18.48 -27.46
CA GLU A 149 7.92 18.25 -28.89
C GLU A 149 7.94 19.55 -29.69
N MET A 150 7.29 20.60 -29.19
CA MET A 150 7.30 21.91 -29.82
C MET A 150 8.71 22.52 -29.86
N LEU A 151 9.49 22.36 -28.78
CA LEU A 151 10.89 22.81 -28.76
C LEU A 151 11.80 22.03 -29.70
N GLN A 152 11.54 20.74 -29.91
CA GLN A 152 12.28 19.94 -30.88
C GLN A 152 12.02 20.41 -32.31
N LYS A 153 10.77 20.75 -32.64
CA LYS A 153 10.41 21.35 -33.93
C LYS A 153 11.11 22.69 -34.14
N ALA A 154 11.01 23.59 -33.16
CA ALA A 154 11.70 24.88 -33.19
C ALA A 154 13.23 24.73 -33.30
N LYS A 155 13.83 23.76 -32.62
CA LYS A 155 15.28 23.48 -32.70
C LYS A 155 15.70 22.95 -34.07
N GLY A 156 14.90 22.10 -34.70
CA GLY A 156 15.14 21.61 -36.06
C GLY A 156 15.14 22.75 -37.10
N GLU A 157 14.32 23.77 -36.87
CA GLU A 157 14.24 24.97 -37.69
C GLU A 157 15.42 25.93 -37.41
N MET A 158 15.83 26.08 -36.15
CA MET A 158 16.93 26.95 -35.71
C MET A 158 18.34 26.41 -36.00
N ALA A 159 18.53 25.09 -36.16
CA ALA A 159 19.83 24.48 -36.45
C ALA A 159 20.42 24.82 -37.83
N LYS A 160 19.75 25.70 -38.60
CA LYS A 160 20.17 26.11 -39.94
C LYS A 160 21.17 27.27 -40.01
N LYS A 161 21.64 27.90 -38.90
CA LYS A 161 22.77 28.88 -38.94
C LYS A 161 23.37 29.30 -37.57
N GLU A 162 24.72 29.23 -37.52
CA GLU A 162 25.69 30.08 -36.79
C GLU A 162 26.21 29.78 -35.35
N ASP A 163 27.42 30.31 -35.10
CA ASP A 163 28.61 29.80 -34.37
C ASP A 163 28.92 30.59 -33.03
N PRO A 164 29.70 30.05 -32.07
CA PRO A 164 29.76 30.53 -30.67
C PRO A 164 31.10 31.14 -30.15
N ASP A 165 31.01 31.62 -28.90
CA ASP A 165 31.98 32.33 -28.04
C ASP A 165 33.27 31.54 -27.67
N PHE A 166 34.44 32.05 -28.09
CA PHE A 166 35.73 31.35 -28.09
C PHE A 166 36.38 31.09 -26.72
N LYS A 167 36.08 31.87 -25.66
CA LYS A 167 36.70 31.66 -24.33
C LYS A 167 36.14 30.43 -23.60
N LYS A 168 34.83 30.20 -23.71
CA LYS A 168 34.20 28.98 -23.20
C LYS A 168 34.63 27.75 -24.00
N LEU A 169 34.77 27.92 -25.31
CA LEU A 169 35.23 26.86 -26.22
C LEU A 169 36.60 26.31 -25.79
N ALA A 170 37.54 27.18 -25.40
CA ALA A 170 38.88 26.78 -24.97
C ALA A 170 38.90 26.02 -23.62
N GLU A 171 38.00 26.34 -22.69
CA GLU A 171 37.84 25.62 -21.42
C GLU A 171 37.15 24.26 -21.59
N GLU A 172 36.14 24.19 -22.46
CA GLU A 172 35.44 22.95 -22.79
C GLU A 172 36.37 21.99 -23.55
N GLN A 173 37.20 22.52 -24.46
CA GLN A 173 38.19 21.73 -25.20
C GLN A 173 39.27 21.14 -24.28
N LYS A 174 39.64 21.83 -23.20
CA LYS A 174 40.55 21.29 -22.17
C LYS A 174 39.96 20.07 -21.45
N LYS A 175 38.71 20.17 -21.01
CA LYS A 175 38.01 19.07 -20.34
C LYS A 175 37.80 17.89 -21.27
N LEU A 176 37.53 18.17 -22.55
CA LEU A 176 37.38 17.16 -23.59
C LEU A 176 38.70 16.41 -23.83
N GLU A 177 39.83 17.12 -23.87
CA GLU A 177 41.17 16.53 -24.02
C GLU A 177 41.50 15.56 -22.87
N GLU A 178 41.27 15.99 -21.63
CA GLU A 178 41.52 15.16 -20.43
C GLU A 178 40.62 13.91 -20.42
N ALA A 179 39.34 14.07 -20.77
CA ALA A 179 38.40 12.95 -20.86
C ALA A 179 38.77 11.96 -21.98
N LEU A 180 39.23 12.46 -23.13
CA LEU A 180 39.71 11.64 -24.24
C LEU A 180 40.90 10.77 -23.84
N LYS A 181 41.89 11.36 -23.18
CA LYS A 181 43.09 10.67 -22.71
C LYS A 181 42.78 9.61 -21.66
N GLU A 182 42.04 9.99 -20.63
CA GLU A 182 41.83 9.13 -19.46
C GLU A 182 40.79 8.05 -19.67
N LYS A 183 39.70 8.35 -20.39
CA LYS A 183 38.56 7.45 -20.50
C LYS A 183 38.50 6.70 -21.81
N VAL A 184 38.88 7.32 -22.92
CA VAL A 184 38.69 6.71 -24.25
C VAL A 184 39.95 5.97 -24.67
N SER A 185 41.12 6.61 -24.70
CA SER A 185 42.36 5.96 -25.12
C SER A 185 42.77 4.81 -24.21
N LYS A 186 42.78 5.00 -22.88
CA LYS A 186 43.12 3.92 -21.92
C LYS A 186 42.15 2.76 -21.99
N PHE A 187 40.86 3.02 -22.11
CA PHE A 187 39.83 1.97 -22.23
C PHE A 187 40.01 1.14 -23.50
N LEU A 188 40.27 1.80 -24.64
CA LEU A 188 40.52 1.11 -25.91
C LEU A 188 41.79 0.26 -25.87
N GLU A 189 42.87 0.75 -25.27
CA GLU A 189 44.11 -0.02 -25.08
C GLU A 189 43.92 -1.22 -24.13
N GLU A 190 43.18 -1.06 -23.04
CA GLU A 190 42.88 -2.16 -22.11
C GLU A 190 41.96 -3.21 -22.74
N LYS A 191 40.94 -2.77 -23.50
CA LYS A 191 40.08 -3.66 -24.29
C LYS A 191 40.88 -4.42 -25.33
N ALA A 192 41.78 -3.75 -26.07
CA ALA A 192 42.62 -4.39 -27.06
C ALA A 192 43.53 -5.48 -26.46
N LYS A 193 44.06 -5.26 -25.25
CA LYS A 193 44.89 -6.25 -24.53
C LYS A 193 44.11 -7.48 -24.05
N LYS A 194 42.81 -7.33 -23.81
CA LYS A 194 41.91 -8.39 -23.34
C LYS A 194 41.15 -9.07 -24.48
N GLU A 195 41.29 -8.58 -25.70
CA GLU A 195 40.59 -9.07 -26.88
C GLU A 195 41.34 -10.27 -27.47
N ALA A 196 40.62 -11.39 -27.61
CA ALA A 196 41.19 -12.65 -28.08
C ALA A 196 41.26 -12.74 -29.61
N ASP A 197 40.47 -11.94 -30.33
CA ASP A 197 40.50 -11.86 -31.79
C ASP A 197 41.62 -10.88 -32.25
N PRO A 198 42.68 -11.37 -32.90
CA PRO A 198 43.83 -10.54 -33.28
C PRO A 198 43.47 -9.38 -34.20
N LYS A 199 42.44 -9.52 -35.06
CA LYS A 199 41.98 -8.41 -35.93
C LYS A 199 41.22 -7.34 -35.16
N LYS A 200 40.50 -7.73 -34.10
CA LYS A 200 39.82 -6.79 -33.21
C LYS A 200 40.81 -6.09 -32.29
N ALA A 201 41.81 -6.80 -31.78
CA ALA A 201 42.89 -6.21 -31.01
C ALA A 201 43.64 -5.13 -31.82
N GLU A 202 43.94 -5.41 -33.09
CA GLU A 202 44.58 -4.45 -34.02
C GLU A 202 43.68 -3.24 -34.30
N SER A 203 42.39 -3.47 -34.59
CA SER A 203 41.43 -2.38 -34.86
C SER A 203 41.19 -1.48 -33.64
N LEU A 204 41.19 -2.06 -32.42
CA LEU A 204 41.07 -1.32 -31.16
C LEU A 204 42.36 -0.54 -30.84
N GLN A 205 43.54 -1.09 -31.15
CA GLN A 205 44.81 -0.37 -31.06
C GLN A 205 44.88 0.81 -32.03
N ASP A 206 44.40 0.62 -33.26
CA ASP A 206 44.34 1.68 -34.27
C ASP A 206 43.35 2.77 -33.87
N ALA A 207 42.19 2.41 -33.33
CA ALA A 207 41.23 3.38 -32.79
C ALA A 207 41.80 4.14 -31.57
N ALA A 208 42.56 3.46 -30.70
CA ALA A 208 43.25 4.10 -29.59
C ALA A 208 44.31 5.10 -30.08
N LYS A 209 45.08 4.74 -31.11
CA LYS A 209 46.09 5.58 -31.75
C LYS A 209 45.49 6.82 -32.41
N ASP A 210 44.37 6.67 -33.13
CA ASP A 210 43.65 7.80 -33.73
C ASP A 210 43.12 8.76 -32.65
N THR A 211 42.65 8.21 -31.53
CA THR A 211 42.17 8.99 -30.38
C THR A 211 43.32 9.77 -29.70
N GLN A 212 44.50 9.15 -29.57
CA GLN A 212 45.71 9.82 -29.04
C GLN A 212 46.21 10.93 -29.97
N GLN A 213 46.16 10.70 -31.28
CA GLN A 213 46.53 11.71 -32.26
C GLN A 213 45.52 12.86 -32.30
N ALA A 214 44.22 12.59 -32.18
CA ALA A 214 43.20 13.61 -32.06
C ALA A 214 43.41 14.48 -30.81
N GLN A 215 43.80 13.86 -29.71
CA GLN A 215 44.15 14.59 -28.48
C GLN A 215 45.34 15.54 -28.71
N GLY A 216 46.39 15.09 -29.41
CA GLY A 216 47.54 15.93 -29.77
C GLY A 216 47.15 17.16 -30.60
N ASP A 217 46.28 16.97 -31.59
CA ASP A 217 45.78 18.04 -32.44
C ASP A 217 44.89 19.03 -31.64
N MET A 218 44.05 18.54 -30.71
CA MET A 218 43.25 19.42 -29.84
C MET A 218 44.12 20.26 -28.92
N LYS A 219 45.21 19.70 -28.40
CA LYS A 219 46.16 20.42 -27.55
C LYS A 219 46.90 21.52 -28.31
N GLN A 220 47.24 21.26 -29.58
CA GLN A 220 47.84 22.26 -30.47
C GLN A 220 46.85 23.39 -30.79
N ALA A 221 45.59 23.04 -31.12
CA ALA A 221 44.54 24.01 -31.33
C ALA A 221 44.32 24.91 -30.10
N GLN A 222 44.31 24.31 -28.90
CA GLN A 222 44.18 25.04 -27.65
C GLN A 222 45.35 26.01 -27.41
N GLY A 223 46.58 25.57 -27.64
CA GLY A 223 47.77 26.41 -27.51
C GLY A 223 47.77 27.60 -28.47
N GLN A 224 47.15 27.47 -29.63
CA GLN A 224 47.00 28.55 -30.62
C GLN A 224 45.83 29.50 -30.30
N MET A 225 44.79 29.01 -29.62
CA MET A 225 43.65 29.82 -29.16
C MET A 225 43.95 30.64 -27.90
N GLN A 226 44.95 30.26 -27.11
CA GLN A 226 45.38 30.99 -25.90
C GLN A 226 46.43 32.09 -26.16
N GLN A 227 46.89 32.25 -27.40
CA GLN A 227 47.86 33.30 -27.76
C GLN A 227 47.19 34.69 -27.80
N GLU A 228 47.93 35.75 -27.44
CA GLU A 228 47.46 37.15 -27.44
C GLU A 228 46.99 37.63 -28.83
N LYS A 229 47.41 36.96 -29.91
CA LYS A 229 46.85 37.07 -31.27
C LYS A 229 46.49 35.68 -31.79
N PRO A 230 45.23 35.23 -31.63
CA PRO A 230 44.82 33.90 -32.07
C PRO A 230 45.00 33.77 -33.58
N GLN A 231 45.80 32.79 -34.03
CA GLN A 231 45.79 32.37 -35.42
C GLN A 231 44.59 31.43 -35.62
N ALA A 232 43.38 32.02 -35.68
CA ALA A 232 42.12 31.30 -35.81
C ALA A 232 42.14 30.29 -36.97
N GLY A 233 42.84 30.62 -38.07
CA GLY A 233 42.97 29.73 -39.22
C GLY A 233 43.84 28.49 -39.01
N GLN A 234 44.75 28.49 -38.04
CA GLN A 234 45.58 27.32 -37.71
C GLN A 234 44.89 26.48 -36.63
N ALA A 235 44.29 27.14 -35.62
CA ALA A 235 43.56 26.46 -34.56
C ALA A 235 42.34 25.70 -35.11
N ALA A 236 41.64 26.30 -36.07
CA ALA A 236 40.53 25.65 -36.77
C ALA A 236 41.00 24.43 -37.59
N LYS A 237 42.20 24.47 -38.19
CA LYS A 237 42.76 23.31 -38.93
C LYS A 237 43.09 22.16 -37.98
N ASP A 238 43.73 22.45 -36.86
CA ASP A 238 44.11 21.43 -35.88
C ASP A 238 42.85 20.85 -35.20
N GLN A 239 41.83 21.68 -34.94
CA GLN A 239 40.53 21.21 -34.47
C GLN A 239 39.81 20.34 -35.52
N GLN A 240 39.89 20.69 -36.80
CA GLN A 240 39.31 19.89 -37.89
C GLN A 240 40.04 18.56 -38.07
N GLN A 241 41.36 18.51 -37.88
CA GLN A 241 42.14 17.27 -37.90
C GLN A 241 41.79 16.37 -36.72
N ALA A 242 41.66 16.95 -35.52
CA ALA A 242 41.19 16.22 -34.35
C ALA A 242 39.80 15.62 -34.56
N GLN A 243 38.86 16.38 -35.14
CA GLN A 243 37.52 15.90 -35.46
C GLN A 243 37.57 14.75 -36.49
N LYS A 244 38.39 14.85 -37.53
CA LYS A 244 38.55 13.76 -38.51
C LYS A 244 39.09 12.47 -37.89
N LYS A 245 40.10 12.58 -37.02
CA LYS A 245 40.68 11.41 -36.34
C LYS A 245 39.72 10.79 -35.31
N MET A 246 38.95 11.63 -34.61
CA MET A 246 37.84 11.19 -33.76
C MET A 246 36.74 10.48 -34.56
N GLU A 247 36.40 11.00 -35.73
CA GLU A 247 35.43 10.37 -36.62
C GLU A 247 35.94 9.05 -37.19
N GLN A 248 37.24 8.94 -37.48
CA GLN A 248 37.90 7.69 -37.89
C GLN A 248 37.91 6.66 -36.75
N ALA A 249 38.27 7.07 -35.53
CA ALA A 249 38.20 6.20 -34.35
C ALA A 249 36.77 5.73 -34.08
N ARG A 250 35.79 6.63 -34.22
CA ARG A 250 34.36 6.31 -34.09
C ARG A 250 33.89 5.35 -35.18
N LYS A 251 34.26 5.59 -36.45
CA LYS A 251 33.94 4.68 -37.56
C LYS A 251 34.55 3.31 -37.34
N LYS A 252 35.81 3.22 -36.89
CA LYS A 252 36.43 1.93 -36.55
C LYS A 252 35.70 1.21 -35.41
N MET A 253 35.25 1.93 -34.37
CA MET A 253 34.42 1.37 -33.30
C MET A 253 33.02 0.95 -33.78
N GLU A 254 32.43 1.73 -34.68
CA GLU A 254 31.12 1.47 -35.27
C GLU A 254 31.18 0.31 -36.27
N ASP A 255 32.27 0.17 -37.03
CA ASP A 255 32.56 -0.96 -37.92
C ASP A 255 32.84 -2.25 -37.12
N LEU A 256 33.45 -2.12 -35.93
CA LEU A 256 33.57 -3.22 -34.96
C LEU A 256 32.21 -3.66 -34.42
N ALA A 257 31.27 -2.72 -34.21
CA ALA A 257 29.88 -3.02 -33.81
C ALA A 257 29.02 -3.55 -34.97
N LYS A 258 29.33 -3.17 -36.23
CA LYS A 258 28.62 -3.55 -37.46
C LYS A 258 29.18 -4.77 -38.17
N ARG A 259 30.20 -5.45 -37.63
CA ARG A 259 30.70 -6.70 -38.22
C ARG A 259 29.58 -7.74 -38.24
N PRO A 260 29.42 -8.52 -39.32
CA PRO A 260 28.53 -9.67 -39.32
C PRO A 260 28.82 -10.57 -38.10
N LEU A 261 27.75 -10.88 -37.35
CA LEU A 261 27.78 -11.81 -36.21
C LEU A 261 28.54 -13.09 -36.60
N THR A 262 29.34 -13.61 -35.67
CA THR A 262 29.93 -14.94 -35.83
C THR A 262 28.81 -15.99 -35.94
N GLU A 263 29.10 -17.14 -36.55
CA GLU A 263 28.10 -18.22 -36.63
C GLU A 263 27.58 -18.68 -35.26
N GLU A 264 28.39 -18.54 -34.21
CA GLU A 264 27.98 -18.82 -32.83
C GLU A 264 27.03 -17.75 -32.27
N GLU A 265 27.32 -16.46 -32.51
CA GLU A 265 26.46 -15.34 -32.10
C GLU A 265 25.13 -15.32 -32.89
N LYS A 266 25.15 -15.67 -34.18
CA LYS A 266 23.92 -15.85 -34.98
C LYS A 266 23.04 -16.96 -34.43
N LYS A 267 23.63 -18.11 -34.06
CA LYS A 267 22.88 -19.20 -33.42
C LYS A 267 22.26 -18.77 -32.10
N LYS A 268 23.01 -18.05 -31.25
CA LYS A 268 22.49 -17.50 -29.98
C LYS A 268 21.37 -16.48 -30.21
N ALA A 269 21.52 -15.56 -31.16
CA ALA A 269 20.47 -14.60 -31.52
C ALA A 269 19.21 -15.29 -32.05
N GLN A 270 19.35 -16.35 -32.86
CA GLN A 270 18.22 -17.17 -33.32
C GLN A 270 17.53 -17.93 -32.18
N GLU A 271 18.29 -18.47 -31.21
CA GLU A 271 17.73 -19.11 -30.01
C GLU A 271 16.99 -18.11 -29.12
N LEU A 272 17.56 -16.90 -28.92
CA LEU A 272 16.89 -15.82 -28.20
C LEU A 272 15.60 -15.37 -28.92
N ALA A 273 15.64 -15.24 -30.24
CA ALA A 273 14.44 -14.88 -31.02
C ALA A 273 13.32 -15.94 -30.90
N LYS A 274 13.67 -17.23 -30.75
CA LYS A 274 12.69 -18.29 -30.48
C LYS A 274 12.08 -18.16 -29.08
N LYS A 275 12.91 -17.93 -28.06
CA LYS A 275 12.44 -17.69 -26.69
C LYS A 275 11.54 -16.45 -26.59
N GLN A 276 11.88 -15.40 -27.34
CA GLN A 276 11.09 -14.18 -27.40
C GLN A 276 9.72 -14.40 -28.05
N GLU A 277 9.63 -15.28 -29.05
CA GLU A 277 8.35 -15.68 -29.62
C GLU A 277 7.50 -16.50 -28.64
N GLU A 278 8.12 -17.41 -27.89
CA GLU A 278 7.43 -18.17 -26.84
C GLU A 278 6.88 -17.24 -25.75
N ALA A 279 7.68 -16.28 -25.27
CA ALA A 279 7.27 -15.28 -24.28
C ALA A 279 6.11 -14.40 -24.80
N LYS A 280 6.18 -13.97 -26.07
CA LYS A 280 5.10 -13.22 -26.73
C LYS A 280 3.80 -14.03 -26.79
N ASN A 281 3.87 -15.31 -27.16
CA ASN A 281 2.67 -16.17 -27.26
C ASN A 281 2.02 -16.38 -25.88
N LEU A 282 2.82 -16.53 -24.82
CA LEU A 282 2.32 -16.59 -23.45
C LEU A 282 1.67 -15.26 -23.02
N THR A 283 2.26 -14.13 -23.42
CA THR A 283 1.71 -12.80 -23.15
C THR A 283 0.39 -12.54 -23.90
N GLU A 284 0.25 -13.09 -25.10
CA GLU A 284 -0.99 -13.04 -25.88
C GLU A 284 -2.11 -13.90 -25.27
N GLU A 285 -1.78 -15.05 -24.69
CA GLU A 285 -2.74 -15.84 -23.94
C GLU A 285 -3.16 -15.12 -22.65
N LEU A 286 -2.21 -14.49 -21.94
CA LEU A 286 -2.48 -13.64 -20.79
C LEU A 286 -3.41 -12.48 -21.17
N GLU A 287 -3.14 -11.76 -22.27
CA GLU A 287 -4.01 -10.69 -22.79
C GLU A 287 -5.46 -11.16 -22.97
N LYS A 288 -5.68 -12.32 -23.61
CA LYS A 288 -7.03 -12.89 -23.81
C LYS A 288 -7.73 -13.22 -22.50
N GLN A 289 -7.00 -13.79 -21.55
CA GLN A 289 -7.54 -14.07 -20.21
C GLN A 289 -7.91 -12.77 -19.47
N LEU A 290 -7.08 -11.73 -19.60
CA LEU A 290 -7.34 -10.42 -19.02
C LEU A 290 -8.55 -9.74 -19.65
N GLU A 291 -8.73 -9.86 -20.96
CA GLU A 291 -9.91 -9.37 -21.68
C GLU A 291 -11.19 -10.08 -21.19
N GLN A 292 -11.16 -11.42 -21.08
CA GLN A 292 -12.28 -12.21 -20.54
C GLN A 292 -12.64 -11.81 -19.11
N MET A 293 -11.63 -11.50 -18.29
CA MET A 293 -11.81 -11.01 -16.93
C MET A 293 -12.13 -9.51 -16.85
N GLN A 294 -12.22 -8.82 -18.00
CA GLN A 294 -12.45 -7.37 -18.12
C GLN A 294 -11.40 -6.51 -17.37
N LYS A 295 -10.15 -6.96 -17.32
CA LYS A 295 -9.04 -6.27 -16.63
C LYS A 295 -8.32 -5.29 -17.54
N GLN A 296 -9.00 -4.20 -17.89
CA GLN A 296 -8.55 -3.23 -18.89
C GLN A 296 -7.15 -2.63 -18.64
N GLN A 297 -6.74 -2.45 -17.38
CA GLN A 297 -5.44 -1.85 -17.07
C GLN A 297 -4.30 -2.84 -17.28
N ALA A 298 -4.34 -4.01 -16.62
CA ALA A 298 -3.39 -5.09 -16.84
C ALA A 298 -3.34 -5.56 -18.30
N GLN A 299 -4.47 -5.54 -19.01
CA GLN A 299 -4.54 -5.84 -20.44
C GLN A 299 -3.72 -4.85 -21.27
N ARG A 300 -3.77 -3.55 -20.95
CA ARG A 300 -2.97 -2.53 -21.68
C ARG A 300 -1.48 -2.77 -21.49
N SER A 301 -1.04 -3.05 -20.27
CA SER A 301 0.37 -3.33 -19.98
C SER A 301 0.84 -4.62 -20.66
N ALA A 302 0.03 -5.69 -20.63
CA ALA A 302 0.32 -6.91 -21.40
C ALA A 302 0.42 -6.65 -22.92
N ASN A 303 -0.39 -5.73 -23.46
CA ASN A 303 -0.34 -5.36 -24.88
C ASN A 303 0.92 -4.56 -25.24
N GLN A 304 1.38 -3.69 -24.35
CA GLN A 304 2.64 -2.96 -24.49
C GLN A 304 3.82 -3.93 -24.44
N ALA A 305 3.82 -4.86 -23.48
CA ALA A 305 4.83 -5.93 -23.37
C ALA A 305 4.92 -6.73 -24.68
N LYS A 306 3.79 -7.20 -25.20
CA LYS A 306 3.70 -7.94 -26.48
C LYS A 306 4.29 -7.13 -27.64
N GLY A 307 4.03 -5.83 -27.71
CA GLY A 307 4.57 -4.94 -28.72
C GLY A 307 6.10 -4.80 -28.65
N ASN A 308 6.65 -4.65 -27.44
CA ASN A 308 8.08 -4.55 -27.20
C ASN A 308 8.79 -5.89 -27.46
N MET A 309 8.18 -7.02 -27.07
CA MET A 309 8.68 -8.36 -27.41
C MET A 309 8.77 -8.61 -28.91
N GLN A 310 7.81 -8.09 -29.69
CA GLN A 310 7.82 -8.19 -31.14
C GLN A 310 8.97 -7.38 -31.78
N LYS A 311 9.30 -6.20 -31.24
CA LYS A 311 10.45 -5.41 -31.70
C LYS A 311 11.77 -6.09 -31.36
N ALA A 312 11.94 -6.55 -30.11
CA ALA A 312 13.10 -7.32 -29.69
C ALA A 312 13.35 -8.53 -30.60
N LYS A 313 12.30 -9.32 -30.89
CA LYS A 313 12.39 -10.45 -31.83
C LYS A 313 12.87 -10.01 -33.22
N LYS A 314 12.35 -8.89 -33.75
CA LYS A 314 12.75 -8.37 -35.06
C LYS A 314 14.23 -7.99 -35.08
N ASN A 315 14.71 -7.28 -34.06
CA ASN A 315 16.11 -6.87 -33.94
C ASN A 315 17.04 -8.09 -33.80
N LEU A 316 16.65 -9.10 -33.02
CA LEU A 316 17.37 -10.38 -32.93
C LEU A 316 17.43 -11.13 -34.27
N GLN A 317 16.34 -11.13 -35.05
CA GLN A 317 16.30 -11.75 -36.39
C GLN A 317 17.12 -10.97 -37.43
N GLN A 318 17.25 -9.66 -37.28
CA GLN A 318 18.07 -8.79 -38.12
C GLN A 318 19.55 -8.86 -37.77
N GLY A 319 19.92 -9.59 -36.71
CA GLY A 319 21.30 -9.72 -36.27
C GLY A 319 21.79 -8.52 -35.45
N GLU A 320 20.87 -7.78 -34.84
CA GLU A 320 21.09 -6.58 -34.04
C GLU A 320 20.72 -6.84 -32.56
N PRO A 321 21.40 -7.78 -31.86
CA PRO A 321 21.04 -8.14 -30.47
C PRO A 321 21.18 -6.98 -29.48
N GLN A 322 22.04 -6.01 -29.78
CA GLN A 322 22.23 -4.80 -28.98
C GLN A 322 21.01 -3.86 -29.04
N GLU A 323 20.25 -3.89 -30.14
CA GLU A 323 19.02 -3.12 -30.27
C GLU A 323 17.80 -3.87 -29.69
N ALA A 324 17.91 -5.18 -29.42
CA ALA A 324 16.85 -5.97 -28.81
C ALA A 324 16.79 -5.81 -27.28
N GLU A 325 17.93 -5.65 -26.62
CA GLU A 325 18.05 -5.52 -25.16
C GLU A 325 17.14 -4.44 -24.52
N PRO A 326 17.05 -3.19 -25.05
CA PRO A 326 16.14 -2.20 -24.49
C PRO A 326 14.65 -2.55 -24.68
N ASP A 327 14.29 -3.21 -25.79
CA ASP A 327 12.92 -3.65 -26.03
C ASP A 327 12.55 -4.83 -25.11
N GLU A 328 13.50 -5.72 -24.77
CA GLU A 328 13.31 -6.78 -23.79
C GLU A 328 13.12 -6.22 -22.37
N GLU A 329 13.91 -5.22 -21.98
CA GLU A 329 13.81 -4.58 -20.67
C GLU A 329 12.46 -3.85 -20.50
N GLU A 330 11.99 -3.16 -21.53
CA GLU A 330 10.69 -2.48 -21.50
C GLU A 330 9.53 -3.49 -21.44
N ALA A 331 9.63 -4.60 -22.19
CA ALA A 331 8.64 -5.67 -22.12
C ALA A 331 8.55 -6.31 -20.71
N LEU A 332 9.68 -6.45 -20.00
CA LEU A 332 9.68 -6.93 -18.63
C LEU A 332 9.01 -5.95 -17.67
N LYS A 333 9.27 -4.64 -17.80
CA LYS A 333 8.61 -3.60 -16.99
C LYS A 333 7.09 -3.60 -17.20
N ASP A 334 6.65 -3.71 -18.45
CA ASP A 334 5.23 -3.77 -18.80
C ASP A 334 4.55 -5.02 -18.18
N LEU A 335 5.23 -6.17 -18.15
CA LEU A 335 4.72 -7.38 -17.49
C LEU A 335 4.68 -7.26 -15.97
N GLU A 336 5.70 -6.66 -15.35
CA GLU A 336 5.72 -6.38 -13.91
C GLU A 336 4.57 -5.43 -13.52
N GLU A 337 4.27 -4.44 -14.36
CA GLU A 337 3.13 -3.54 -14.17
C GLU A 337 1.80 -4.29 -14.31
N ALA A 338 1.66 -5.18 -15.30
CA ALA A 338 0.48 -6.04 -15.43
C ALA A 338 0.27 -6.95 -14.21
N GLU A 339 1.35 -7.56 -13.69
CA GLU A 339 1.30 -8.39 -12.48
C GLU A 339 0.88 -7.58 -11.25
N LYS A 340 1.44 -6.39 -11.09
CA LYS A 340 1.09 -5.47 -10.01
C LYS A 340 -0.37 -5.07 -10.07
N ASP A 341 -0.87 -4.67 -11.24
CA ASP A 341 -2.27 -4.29 -11.42
C ASP A 341 -3.22 -5.45 -11.10
N LEU A 342 -2.87 -6.68 -11.50
CA LEU A 342 -3.65 -7.87 -11.16
C LEU A 342 -3.67 -8.15 -9.66
N LYS A 343 -2.53 -7.97 -9.00
CA LYS A 343 -2.40 -8.16 -7.56
C LYS A 343 -3.24 -7.14 -6.79
N ASP A 344 -3.17 -5.87 -7.18
CA ASP A 344 -3.93 -4.78 -6.58
C ASP A 344 -5.45 -5.03 -6.75
N GLN A 345 -5.88 -5.46 -7.94
CA GLN A 345 -7.28 -5.82 -8.19
C GLN A 345 -7.73 -7.08 -7.46
N LEU A 346 -6.87 -8.09 -7.32
CA LEU A 346 -7.17 -9.29 -6.56
C LEU A 346 -7.35 -8.96 -5.08
N GLU A 347 -6.53 -8.06 -4.55
CA GLU A 347 -6.65 -7.55 -3.19
C GLU A 347 -7.95 -6.76 -3.01
N GLU A 348 -8.30 -5.90 -3.97
CA GLU A 348 -9.56 -5.17 -3.96
C GLU A 348 -10.79 -6.10 -4.01
N LEU A 349 -10.78 -7.10 -4.90
CA LEU A 349 -11.86 -8.09 -4.99
C LEU A 349 -11.98 -8.92 -3.72
N ARG A 350 -10.86 -9.30 -3.10
CA ARG A 350 -10.85 -9.97 -1.80
C ARG A 350 -11.47 -9.08 -0.73
N ARG A 351 -11.08 -7.81 -0.68
CA ARG A 351 -11.63 -6.82 0.26
C ARG A 351 -13.14 -6.65 0.08
N GLN A 352 -13.62 -6.57 -1.15
CA GLN A 352 -15.05 -6.49 -1.48
C GLN A 352 -15.79 -7.76 -1.05
N ALA A 353 -15.30 -8.95 -1.41
CA ALA A 353 -15.90 -10.21 -1.01
C ALA A 353 -15.94 -10.38 0.51
N GLU A 354 -14.91 -9.94 1.22
CA GLU A 354 -14.91 -9.90 2.68
C GLU A 354 -15.94 -8.92 3.23
N GLU A 355 -16.06 -7.71 2.68
CA GLU A 355 -17.07 -6.73 3.09
C GLU A 355 -18.49 -7.24 2.85
N GLU A 356 -18.76 -7.87 1.71
CA GLU A 356 -20.05 -8.49 1.41
C GLU A 356 -20.41 -9.57 2.44
N LYS A 357 -19.45 -10.46 2.75
CA LYS A 357 -19.63 -11.46 3.82
C LYS A 357 -19.98 -10.80 5.16
N PHE A 358 -19.32 -9.70 5.52
CA PHE A 358 -19.68 -8.96 6.74
C PHE A 358 -21.10 -8.42 6.73
N VAL A 359 -21.51 -7.82 5.62
CA VAL A 359 -22.85 -7.23 5.51
C VAL A 359 -23.90 -8.33 5.66
N MET A 360 -23.70 -9.48 5.03
CA MET A 360 -24.58 -10.63 5.17
C MET A 360 -24.65 -11.12 6.63
N LEU A 361 -23.51 -11.32 7.29
CA LEU A 361 -23.47 -11.77 8.69
C LEU A 361 -24.11 -10.74 9.64
N GLN A 362 -23.90 -9.46 9.40
CA GLN A 362 -24.53 -8.39 10.17
C GLN A 362 -26.05 -8.40 10.01
N GLN A 363 -26.56 -8.64 8.80
CA GLN A 363 -28.00 -8.75 8.54
C GLN A 363 -28.60 -9.99 9.21
N GLU A 364 -27.93 -11.15 9.13
CA GLU A 364 -28.35 -12.36 9.82
C GLU A 364 -28.42 -12.13 11.35
N LEU A 365 -27.39 -11.51 11.93
CA LEU A 365 -27.35 -11.21 13.35
C LEU A 365 -28.44 -10.21 13.78
N ARG A 366 -28.76 -9.21 12.96
CA ARG A 366 -29.86 -8.27 13.21
C ARG A 366 -31.22 -8.96 13.26
N LYS A 367 -31.47 -9.96 12.41
CA LYS A 367 -32.70 -10.75 12.45
C LYS A 367 -32.81 -11.55 13.75
N ILE A 368 -31.70 -12.12 14.22
CA ILE A 368 -31.65 -12.82 15.51
C ILE A 368 -31.94 -11.85 16.67
N ILE A 369 -31.34 -10.66 16.65
CA ILE A 369 -31.57 -9.61 17.65
C ILE A 369 -33.05 -9.20 17.69
N GLU A 370 -33.68 -9.00 16.53
CA GLU A 370 -35.09 -8.60 16.45
C GLU A 370 -36.01 -9.69 17.02
N ALA A 371 -35.76 -10.96 16.67
CA ALA A 371 -36.50 -12.09 17.23
C ALA A 371 -36.27 -12.24 18.74
N GLN A 372 -35.02 -12.09 19.21
CA GLN A 372 -34.68 -12.16 20.63
C GLN A 372 -35.39 -11.07 21.44
N ASP A 373 -35.28 -9.80 21.03
CA ASP A 373 -35.80 -8.65 21.78
C ASP A 373 -37.33 -8.53 21.65
N GLY A 374 -37.82 -8.54 20.40
CA GLY A 374 -39.21 -8.24 20.07
C GLY A 374 -40.18 -9.37 20.36
N VAL A 375 -39.72 -10.63 20.30
CA VAL A 375 -40.56 -11.81 20.48
C VAL A 375 -40.25 -12.50 21.80
N ILE A 376 -39.03 -12.99 21.97
CA ILE A 376 -38.71 -13.90 23.09
C ILE A 376 -38.63 -13.16 24.42
N ASN A 377 -37.78 -12.13 24.53
CA ASN A 377 -37.59 -11.38 25.78
C ASN A 377 -38.90 -10.75 26.27
N LYS A 378 -39.66 -10.15 25.34
CA LYS A 378 -40.96 -9.57 25.64
C LYS A 378 -41.93 -10.62 26.18
N ALA A 379 -42.08 -11.76 25.50
CA ALA A 379 -43.00 -12.81 25.94
C ALA A 379 -42.57 -13.47 27.26
N THR A 380 -41.27 -13.61 27.52
CA THR A 380 -40.76 -14.10 28.81
C THR A 380 -41.11 -13.15 29.95
N ARG A 381 -40.94 -11.83 29.77
CA ARG A 381 -41.36 -10.82 30.76
C ARG A 381 -42.86 -10.85 31.01
N ASP A 382 -43.66 -10.97 29.94
CA ASP A 382 -45.12 -11.04 30.05
C ASP A 382 -45.56 -12.28 30.86
N LEU A 383 -44.94 -13.44 30.61
CA LEU A 383 -45.21 -14.67 31.36
C LEU A 383 -44.77 -14.58 32.82
N ASP A 384 -43.61 -13.99 33.10
CA ASP A 384 -43.17 -13.79 34.49
C ASP A 384 -44.09 -12.85 35.25
N ALA A 385 -44.57 -11.77 34.62
CA ALA A 385 -45.56 -10.88 35.22
C ALA A 385 -46.90 -11.59 35.53
N VAL A 386 -47.27 -12.59 34.73
CA VAL A 386 -48.41 -13.46 35.03
C VAL A 386 -48.11 -14.37 36.22
N ARG A 387 -46.94 -15.04 36.22
CA ARG A 387 -46.47 -15.89 37.31
C ARG A 387 -46.45 -15.15 38.65
N THR A 388 -45.90 -13.93 38.68
CA THR A 388 -45.81 -13.11 39.90
C THR A 388 -47.19 -12.67 40.40
N ARG A 389 -48.14 -12.37 39.51
CA ARG A 389 -49.50 -11.97 39.90
C ARG A 389 -50.36 -13.14 40.39
N LYS A 390 -50.26 -14.31 39.76
CA LYS A 390 -51.10 -15.48 40.06
C LYS A 390 -50.44 -16.44 41.06
N GLY A 391 -49.16 -16.28 41.35
CA GLY A 391 -48.35 -17.21 42.16
C GLY A 391 -47.82 -18.41 41.37
N SER A 392 -48.48 -18.82 40.29
CA SER A 392 -48.05 -19.91 39.41
C SER A 392 -48.53 -19.71 37.97
N LEU A 393 -47.93 -20.46 37.05
CA LEU A 393 -48.36 -20.53 35.65
C LEU A 393 -49.40 -21.65 35.47
N ASN A 394 -50.47 -21.37 34.72
CA ASN A 394 -51.42 -22.39 34.32
C ASN A 394 -50.86 -23.28 33.20
N ARG A 395 -51.59 -24.34 32.82
CA ARG A 395 -51.13 -25.29 31.79
C ARG A 395 -50.82 -24.63 30.45
N GLU A 396 -51.63 -23.68 30.00
CA GLU A 396 -51.44 -22.97 28.74
C GLU A 396 -50.19 -22.07 28.77
N GLU A 397 -49.97 -21.37 29.88
CA GLU A 397 -48.81 -20.52 30.12
C GLU A 397 -47.51 -21.34 30.22
N VAL A 398 -47.56 -22.53 30.83
CA VAL A 398 -46.44 -23.49 30.84
C VAL A 398 -46.13 -23.98 29.43
N ILE A 399 -47.14 -24.33 28.62
CA ILE A 399 -46.94 -24.72 27.21
C ILE A 399 -46.31 -23.56 26.44
N ARG A 400 -46.76 -22.32 26.68
CA ARG A 400 -46.18 -21.13 26.05
C ARG A 400 -44.73 -20.92 26.47
N ALA A 401 -44.39 -21.04 27.76
CA ALA A 401 -43.00 -20.96 28.23
C ALA A 401 -42.10 -22.00 27.54
N LYS A 402 -42.56 -23.26 27.44
CA LYS A 402 -41.85 -24.32 26.73
C LYS A 402 -41.65 -24.02 25.25
N SER A 403 -42.64 -23.44 24.58
CA SER A 403 -42.53 -23.01 23.18
C SER A 403 -41.49 -21.90 23.00
N LEU A 404 -41.39 -20.95 23.95
CA LEU A 404 -40.33 -19.94 23.97
C LEU A 404 -38.96 -20.57 24.18
N GLY A 405 -38.85 -21.60 25.02
CA GLY A 405 -37.61 -22.36 25.19
C GLY A 405 -37.16 -23.03 23.90
N LYS A 406 -38.09 -23.57 23.10
CA LYS A 406 -37.78 -24.09 21.76
C LYS A 406 -37.33 -22.97 20.80
N ALA A 407 -38.06 -21.86 20.75
CA ALA A 407 -37.69 -20.72 19.91
C ALA A 407 -36.31 -20.14 20.27
N GLN A 408 -35.98 -20.08 21.57
CA GLN A 408 -34.69 -19.63 22.07
C GLN A 408 -33.54 -20.56 21.64
N ASP A 409 -33.77 -21.88 21.70
CA ASP A 409 -32.82 -22.90 21.22
C ASP A 409 -32.59 -22.80 19.71
N ASP A 410 -33.66 -22.59 18.93
CA ASP A 410 -33.57 -22.43 17.47
C ASP A 410 -32.83 -21.14 17.06
N LEU A 411 -33.00 -20.03 17.80
CA LEU A 411 -32.17 -18.84 17.62
C LEU A 411 -30.71 -19.08 18.00
N GLY A 412 -30.45 -19.85 19.07
CA GLY A 412 -29.09 -20.23 19.47
C GLY A 412 -28.36 -21.03 18.39
N LYS A 413 -29.05 -21.97 17.74
CA LYS A 413 -28.53 -22.71 16.57
C LYS A 413 -28.25 -21.79 15.38
N SER A 414 -29.13 -20.82 15.13
CA SER A 414 -28.92 -19.83 14.06
C SER A 414 -27.67 -18.98 14.31
N LEU A 415 -27.39 -18.65 15.57
CA LEU A 415 -26.17 -17.94 15.97
C LEU A 415 -24.91 -18.81 15.80
N GLU A 416 -24.99 -20.11 16.07
CA GLU A 416 -23.89 -21.05 15.85
C GLU A 416 -23.54 -21.19 14.37
N GLU A 417 -24.52 -21.10 13.47
CA GLU A 417 -24.27 -21.06 12.02
C GLU A 417 -23.50 -19.79 11.61
N ILE A 418 -23.81 -18.62 12.20
CA ILE A 418 -23.02 -17.39 12.02
C ILE A 418 -21.58 -17.59 12.52
N ARG A 419 -21.41 -18.23 13.69
CA ARG A 419 -20.09 -18.54 14.27
C ARG A 419 -19.28 -19.45 13.36
N ARG A 420 -19.89 -20.49 12.76
CA ARG A 420 -19.23 -21.38 11.80
C ARG A 420 -18.72 -20.65 10.57
N LYS A 421 -19.52 -19.73 10.01
CA LYS A 421 -19.14 -18.89 8.86
C LYS A 421 -17.95 -17.96 9.16
N LEU A 422 -17.69 -17.63 10.42
CA LEU A 422 -16.59 -16.74 10.84
C LEU A 422 -15.28 -17.46 11.19
N LYS A 423 -15.28 -18.80 11.29
CA LYS A 423 -14.16 -19.60 11.83
C LYS A 423 -12.85 -19.48 11.04
N GLU A 424 -12.88 -19.10 9.77
CA GLU A 424 -11.71 -19.09 8.87
C GLU A 424 -10.82 -17.84 8.97
N ASN A 425 -11.10 -16.90 9.88
CA ASN A 425 -10.76 -15.49 9.66
C ASN A 425 -9.97 -14.74 10.75
N ASN A 426 -9.32 -15.44 11.70
CA ASN A 426 -8.50 -14.82 12.77
C ASN A 426 -9.26 -13.77 13.63
N VAL A 427 -10.51 -14.06 14.01
CA VAL A 427 -11.41 -13.17 14.75
C VAL A 427 -11.73 -13.70 16.16
N ASP A 428 -10.71 -14.04 16.94
CA ASP A 428 -10.83 -14.77 18.22
C ASP A 428 -11.78 -14.10 19.21
N VAL A 429 -11.77 -12.77 19.29
CA VAL A 429 -12.66 -12.01 20.17
C VAL A 429 -14.13 -12.16 19.76
N PHE A 430 -14.42 -12.11 18.45
CA PHE A 430 -15.78 -12.26 17.94
C PHE A 430 -16.28 -13.70 18.11
N MET A 431 -15.41 -14.68 17.88
CA MET A 431 -15.72 -16.09 18.10
C MET A 431 -16.09 -16.36 19.56
N TYR A 432 -15.34 -15.78 20.50
CA TYR A 432 -15.66 -15.87 21.93
C TYR A 432 -17.02 -15.26 22.26
N VAL A 433 -17.32 -14.07 21.73
CA VAL A 433 -18.60 -13.40 22.04
C VAL A 433 -19.77 -14.21 21.48
N LEU A 434 -19.66 -14.72 20.26
CA LEU A 434 -20.69 -15.58 19.67
C LEU A 434 -20.89 -16.87 20.47
N GLU A 435 -19.79 -17.51 20.90
CA GLU A 435 -19.84 -18.72 21.72
C GLU A 435 -20.48 -18.45 23.09
N SER A 436 -20.05 -17.38 23.77
CA SER A 436 -20.63 -16.99 25.06
C SER A 436 -22.10 -16.61 24.94
N THR A 437 -22.48 -15.92 23.87
CA THR A 437 -23.88 -15.58 23.59
C THR A 437 -24.72 -16.84 23.35
N GLY A 438 -24.21 -17.80 22.56
CA GLY A 438 -24.88 -19.08 22.32
C GLY A 438 -25.08 -19.88 23.61
N GLY A 439 -24.09 -19.88 24.50
CA GLY A 439 -24.20 -20.46 25.84
C GLY A 439 -25.33 -19.83 26.67
N ASP A 440 -25.37 -18.50 26.72
CA ASP A 440 -26.41 -17.76 27.45
C ASP A 440 -27.82 -18.06 26.90
N MET A 441 -27.95 -18.16 25.57
CA MET A 441 -29.19 -18.51 24.89
C MET A 441 -29.62 -19.95 25.20
N ASN A 442 -28.68 -20.90 25.23
CA ASN A 442 -28.95 -22.29 25.57
C ASN A 442 -29.43 -22.44 27.02
N ASP A 443 -28.77 -21.77 27.97
CA ASP A 443 -29.18 -21.79 29.37
C ASP A 443 -30.57 -21.16 29.57
N ALA A 444 -30.87 -20.06 28.87
CA ALA A 444 -32.21 -19.47 28.89
C ALA A 444 -33.25 -20.41 28.29
N ALA A 445 -32.91 -21.12 27.20
CA ALA A 445 -33.78 -22.10 26.58
C ALA A 445 -34.12 -23.26 27.54
N LEU A 446 -33.13 -23.75 28.30
CA LEU A 446 -33.33 -24.78 29.32
C LEU A 446 -34.25 -24.29 30.44
N ASN A 447 -34.02 -23.10 30.97
CA ASN A 447 -34.90 -22.53 32.00
C ASN A 447 -36.35 -22.41 31.49
N LEU A 448 -36.55 -21.91 30.27
CA LEU A 448 -37.89 -21.77 29.68
C LEU A 448 -38.58 -23.12 29.43
N LYS A 449 -37.82 -24.17 29.11
CA LYS A 449 -38.35 -25.55 29.01
C LYS A 449 -38.85 -26.07 30.37
N GLU A 450 -38.25 -25.62 31.47
CA GLU A 450 -38.72 -25.87 32.84
C GLU A 450 -39.76 -24.84 33.33
N ALA A 451 -40.26 -23.98 32.44
CA ALA A 451 -41.19 -22.88 32.75
C ALA A 451 -40.65 -21.83 33.73
N GLU A 452 -39.33 -21.76 33.90
CA GLU A 452 -38.65 -20.75 34.70
C GLU A 452 -38.49 -19.44 33.91
N THR A 453 -39.36 -18.46 34.21
CA THR A 453 -39.43 -17.16 33.51
C THR A 453 -38.85 -15.99 34.31
N GLY A 454 -38.35 -16.27 35.52
CA GLY A 454 -37.88 -15.25 36.46
C GLY A 454 -36.58 -14.55 36.07
N ALA A 455 -36.07 -13.73 37.00
CA ALA A 455 -34.92 -12.84 36.80
C ALA A 455 -33.71 -13.52 36.15
N ARG A 456 -33.34 -14.73 36.59
CA ARG A 456 -32.20 -15.48 36.04
C ARG A 456 -32.33 -15.72 34.53
N THR A 457 -33.51 -16.12 34.07
CA THR A 457 -33.78 -16.38 32.64
C THR A 457 -33.74 -15.10 31.83
N GLN A 458 -34.33 -14.03 32.36
CA GLN A 458 -34.33 -12.73 31.71
C GLN A 458 -32.93 -12.10 31.65
N ASP A 459 -32.10 -12.30 32.66
CA ASP A 459 -30.71 -11.82 32.67
C ASP A 459 -29.87 -12.50 31.60
N LEU A 460 -29.99 -13.83 31.45
CA LEU A 460 -29.36 -14.60 30.36
C LEU A 460 -29.77 -14.07 28.98
N GLN A 461 -31.07 -13.86 28.78
CA GLN A 461 -31.64 -13.31 27.56
C GLN A 461 -31.14 -11.88 27.25
N ASN A 462 -31.10 -11.02 28.26
CA ASN A 462 -30.64 -9.64 28.13
C ASN A 462 -29.12 -9.56 27.87
N ASP A 463 -28.35 -10.48 28.46
CA ASP A 463 -26.92 -10.60 28.20
C ASP A 463 -26.62 -11.04 26.78
N ALA A 464 -27.31 -12.07 26.29
CA ALA A 464 -27.20 -12.51 24.91
C ALA A 464 -27.56 -11.36 23.96
N LEU A 465 -28.67 -10.67 24.21
CA LEU A 465 -29.11 -9.52 23.42
C LEU A 465 -28.07 -8.39 23.39
N ARG A 466 -27.50 -8.02 24.54
CA ARG A 466 -26.47 -6.99 24.62
C ARG A 466 -25.23 -7.38 23.82
N LYS A 467 -24.71 -8.60 24.02
CA LYS A 467 -23.52 -9.11 23.31
C LYS A 467 -23.74 -9.11 21.79
N MET A 468 -24.91 -9.52 21.31
CA MET A 468 -25.26 -9.44 19.88
C MET A 468 -25.31 -8.01 19.35
N LYS A 469 -25.89 -7.06 20.10
CA LYS A 469 -25.91 -5.63 19.72
C LYS A 469 -24.49 -5.06 19.66
N GLU A 470 -23.63 -5.40 20.61
CA GLU A 470 -22.23 -4.99 20.62
C GLU A 470 -21.44 -5.54 19.42
N LEU A 471 -21.70 -6.77 18.99
CA LEU A 471 -21.13 -7.37 17.76
C LEU A 471 -21.56 -6.59 16.51
N VAL A 472 -22.85 -6.25 16.39
CA VAL A 472 -23.35 -5.44 15.27
C VAL A 472 -22.70 -4.05 15.26
N ASP A 473 -22.61 -3.37 16.40
CA ASP A 473 -21.93 -2.07 16.51
C ASP A 473 -20.47 -2.15 16.07
N ALA A 474 -19.79 -3.24 16.42
CA ALA A 474 -18.39 -3.45 16.05
C ALA A 474 -18.24 -3.64 14.53
N PHE A 475 -19.18 -4.35 13.88
CA PHE A 475 -19.25 -4.43 12.42
C PHE A 475 -19.50 -3.07 11.75
N GLU A 476 -20.38 -2.24 12.32
CA GLU A 476 -20.63 -0.90 11.80
C GLU A 476 -19.41 0.03 11.93
N LEU A 477 -18.69 -0.06 13.05
CA LEU A 477 -17.48 0.71 13.27
C LEU A 477 -16.41 0.37 12.22
N LYS A 478 -16.24 -0.93 11.92
CA LYS A 478 -15.37 -1.37 10.80
C LYS A 478 -15.80 -0.72 9.49
N ARG A 479 -17.08 -0.75 9.16
CA ARG A 479 -17.60 -0.19 7.90
C ARG A 479 -17.38 1.32 7.79
N LYS A 480 -17.56 2.05 8.90
CA LYS A 480 -17.26 3.49 8.95
C LYS A 480 -15.77 3.78 8.76
N GLN A 481 -14.90 2.98 9.38
CA GLN A 481 -13.45 3.09 9.19
C GLN A 481 -13.04 2.78 7.75
N ASN A 482 -13.57 1.71 7.16
CA ASN A 482 -13.32 1.36 5.75
C ASN A 482 -13.82 2.45 4.78
N ARG A 483 -14.94 3.13 5.08
CA ARG A 483 -15.43 4.26 4.26
C ARG A 483 -14.61 5.54 4.45
N GLN A 484 -14.14 5.80 5.67
CA GLN A 484 -13.26 6.95 5.96
C GLN A 484 -11.87 6.75 5.37
N GLN A 485 -11.38 5.51 5.30
CA GLN A 485 -10.19 5.15 4.54
C GLN A 485 -10.47 5.03 3.02
N GLY A 486 -11.72 4.77 2.63
CA GLY A 486 -12.16 4.60 1.24
C GLY A 486 -12.37 5.88 0.43
N GLY A 487 -11.93 7.04 0.93
CA GLY A 487 -11.85 8.30 0.17
C GLY A 487 -10.46 8.59 -0.41
N GLY A 488 -9.44 7.81 -0.06
CA GLY A 488 -8.07 7.97 -0.57
C GLY A 488 -7.52 6.63 -1.00
N GLY A 489 -7.18 6.51 -2.28
CA GLY A 489 -6.37 5.40 -2.77
C GLY A 489 -5.08 5.32 -1.96
N GLY A 490 -4.92 4.23 -1.22
CA GLY A 490 -3.73 3.91 -0.45
C GLY A 490 -3.03 2.71 -1.07
N GLY A 491 -2.27 2.96 -2.13
CA GLY A 491 -1.13 2.12 -2.47
C GLY A 491 0.03 2.48 -1.53
N GLY A 492 0.82 1.48 -1.13
CA GLY A 492 2.09 1.69 -0.42
C GLY A 492 2.28 0.80 0.79
N GLY A 493 2.50 -0.50 0.58
CA GLY A 493 2.79 -1.44 1.65
C GLY A 493 3.58 -2.64 1.15
N GLY A 494 4.77 -2.41 0.62
CA GLY A 494 5.73 -3.48 0.38
C GLY A 494 6.08 -4.18 1.70
N GLY A 495 5.83 -5.49 1.78
CA GLY A 495 6.52 -6.37 2.72
C GLY A 495 5.71 -6.96 3.86
N GLY A 496 4.74 -7.83 3.58
CA GLY A 496 4.18 -8.74 4.58
C GLY A 496 3.18 -9.70 3.97
N GLY A 497 3.60 -10.94 3.69
CA GLY A 497 2.75 -12.02 3.17
C GLY A 497 1.74 -12.56 4.17
N GLY A 498 0.97 -11.69 4.82
CA GLY A 498 -0.16 -12.06 5.68
C GLY A 498 -1.43 -11.46 5.13
N LYS A 499 -2.48 -12.28 4.95
CA LYS A 499 -3.82 -11.80 4.64
C LYS A 499 -4.24 -10.81 5.75
N PRO A 500 -4.73 -9.59 5.43
CA PRO A 500 -5.28 -8.69 6.43
C PRO A 500 -6.36 -9.41 7.24
N PRO A 501 -6.41 -9.26 8.58
CA PRO A 501 -7.42 -9.93 9.37
C PRO A 501 -8.81 -9.41 8.99
N LEU A 502 -9.77 -10.33 8.95
CA LEU A 502 -11.15 -10.00 8.56
C LEU A 502 -11.73 -8.90 9.48
N VAL A 503 -11.39 -8.84 10.77
CA VAL A 503 -11.72 -7.70 11.64
C VAL A 503 -10.45 -6.95 12.05
N PRO A 504 -10.37 -5.62 11.87
CA PRO A 504 -9.25 -4.82 12.33
C PRO A 504 -9.02 -4.96 13.83
N ASP A 505 -7.76 -4.97 14.25
CA ASP A 505 -7.38 -5.14 15.66
C ASP A 505 -7.99 -4.07 16.58
N LEU A 506 -8.12 -2.83 16.11
CA LEU A 506 -8.76 -1.75 16.87
C LEU A 506 -10.25 -2.04 17.15
N VAL A 507 -10.94 -2.71 16.23
CA VAL A 507 -12.33 -3.13 16.39
C VAL A 507 -12.41 -4.26 17.42
N GLN A 508 -11.48 -5.23 17.37
CA GLN A 508 -11.40 -6.31 18.35
C GLN A 508 -11.09 -5.78 19.77
N LEU A 509 -10.17 -4.83 19.90
CA LEU A 509 -9.85 -4.19 21.19
C LEU A 509 -11.02 -3.39 21.75
N ASN A 510 -11.73 -2.64 20.89
CA ASN A 510 -12.95 -1.94 21.30
C ASN A 510 -14.02 -2.91 21.81
N MET A 511 -14.16 -4.07 21.17
CA MET A 511 -15.06 -5.11 21.63
C MET A 511 -14.65 -5.66 23.00
N MET A 512 -13.37 -6.01 23.20
CA MET A 512 -12.86 -6.46 24.51
C MET A 512 -13.10 -5.42 25.61
N LYS A 513 -12.92 -4.14 25.31
CA LYS A 513 -13.23 -3.05 26.24
C LYS A 513 -14.71 -3.03 26.61
N LYS A 514 -15.63 -3.12 25.65
CA LYS A 514 -17.08 -3.16 25.91
C LYS A 514 -17.46 -4.34 26.80
N LEU A 515 -16.87 -5.52 26.56
CA LEU A 515 -17.06 -6.70 27.40
C LEU A 515 -16.58 -6.47 28.83
N GLN A 516 -15.41 -5.86 29.03
CA GLN A 516 -14.90 -5.52 30.37
C GLN A 516 -15.81 -4.52 31.08
N GLU A 517 -16.30 -3.48 30.38
CA GLU A 517 -17.25 -2.52 30.95
C GLU A 517 -18.54 -3.20 31.41
N ALA A 518 -19.07 -4.14 30.60
CA ALA A 518 -20.26 -4.90 30.95
C ALA A 518 -20.02 -5.79 32.18
N LEU A 519 -18.89 -6.48 32.23
CA LEU A 519 -18.49 -7.33 33.33
C LEU A 519 -18.31 -6.54 34.63
N LEU A 520 -17.62 -5.39 34.57
CA LEU A 520 -17.49 -4.47 35.69
C LEU A 520 -18.83 -3.98 36.23
N ARG A 521 -19.74 -3.56 35.34
CA ARG A 521 -21.09 -3.12 35.74
C ARG A 521 -21.86 -4.23 36.48
N LYS A 522 -21.73 -5.48 36.04
CA LYS A 522 -22.37 -6.63 36.70
C LYS A 522 -21.73 -6.96 38.04
N THR A 523 -20.40 -6.99 38.13
CA THR A 523 -19.69 -7.24 39.39
C THR A 523 -20.05 -6.17 40.44
N GLN A 524 -20.11 -4.89 40.05
CA GLN A 524 -20.61 -3.82 40.91
C GLN A 524 -22.09 -3.99 41.28
N GLY A 525 -22.91 -4.53 40.37
CA GLY A 525 -24.30 -4.88 40.64
C GLY A 525 -24.43 -5.92 41.75
N VAL A 526 -23.66 -7.01 41.66
CA VAL A 526 -23.61 -8.06 42.70
C VAL A 526 -23.10 -7.47 44.02
N GLN A 527 -22.05 -6.63 43.99
CA GLN A 527 -21.53 -5.96 45.16
C GLN A 527 -22.57 -5.05 45.84
N ARG A 528 -23.36 -4.28 45.07
CA ARG A 528 -24.43 -3.43 45.62
C ARG A 528 -25.61 -4.23 46.19
N GLY A 529 -25.87 -5.42 45.65
CA GLY A 529 -26.87 -6.34 46.18
C GLY A 529 -26.47 -6.99 47.50
N TYR A 530 -25.16 -6.99 47.80
CA TYR A 530 -24.60 -7.50 49.04
C TYR A 530 -24.87 -6.50 50.18
N LYS A 531 -25.73 -6.89 51.13
CA LYS A 531 -25.88 -6.17 52.41
C LYS A 531 -24.78 -6.63 53.36
N ALA A 532 -24.05 -5.69 53.96
CA ALA A 532 -22.91 -5.94 54.85
C ALA A 532 -23.22 -6.86 56.05
N ASP A 533 -24.49 -7.06 56.39
CA ASP A 533 -24.94 -7.85 57.54
C ASP A 533 -25.24 -9.33 57.20
N ARG A 534 -24.99 -9.80 55.97
CA ARG A 534 -25.13 -11.22 55.59
C ARG A 534 -23.78 -11.93 55.56
N GLU A 535 -23.62 -12.93 56.42
CA GLU A 535 -22.40 -13.77 56.49
C GLU A 535 -22.17 -14.61 55.22
N ASP A 536 -23.22 -14.89 54.43
CA ASP A 536 -23.11 -15.79 53.27
C ASP A 536 -23.91 -15.33 52.05
N LEU A 537 -23.33 -15.60 50.87
CA LEU A 537 -23.99 -15.45 49.57
C LEU A 537 -25.02 -16.56 49.36
N SER A 538 -26.19 -16.24 48.79
CA SER A 538 -27.15 -17.25 48.36
C SER A 538 -26.58 -18.13 47.25
N ALA A 539 -27.18 -19.32 47.06
CA ALA A 539 -26.77 -20.23 45.98
C ALA A 539 -26.81 -19.56 44.59
N GLY A 540 -27.82 -18.72 44.32
CA GLY A 540 -27.93 -17.96 43.08
C GLY A 540 -26.82 -16.92 42.90
N GLU A 541 -26.48 -16.19 43.96
CA GLU A 541 -25.39 -15.19 43.96
C GLU A 541 -24.02 -15.86 43.80
N LYS A 542 -23.80 -17.03 44.44
CA LYS A 542 -22.59 -17.84 44.25
C LYS A 542 -22.43 -18.29 42.80
N THR A 543 -23.50 -18.80 42.18
CA THR A 543 -23.49 -19.17 40.75
C THR A 543 -23.24 -17.97 39.83
N GLN A 544 -23.81 -16.80 40.14
CA GLN A 544 -23.60 -15.58 39.37
C GLN A 544 -22.15 -15.09 39.46
N LEU A 545 -21.55 -15.06 40.66
CA LEU A 545 -20.15 -14.69 40.86
C LEU A 545 -19.18 -15.65 40.17
N GLN A 546 -19.46 -16.96 40.24
CA GLN A 546 -18.66 -17.95 39.52
C GLN A 546 -18.64 -17.67 38.02
N ARG A 547 -19.81 -17.40 37.43
CA ARG A 547 -19.93 -17.07 36.01
C ARG A 547 -19.20 -15.77 35.65
N LEU A 548 -19.28 -14.73 36.48
CA LEU A 548 -18.54 -13.48 36.28
C LEU A 548 -17.02 -13.70 36.35
N SER A 549 -16.55 -14.53 37.29
CA SER A 549 -15.16 -14.96 37.39
C SER A 549 -14.71 -15.70 36.12
N ASP A 550 -15.51 -16.64 35.63
CA ASP A 550 -15.19 -17.42 34.43
C ASP A 550 -15.16 -16.54 33.17
N GLU A 551 -16.11 -15.60 33.03
CA GLU A 551 -16.12 -14.58 31.98
C GLU A 551 -14.85 -13.69 32.07
N GLN A 552 -14.45 -13.26 33.27
CA GLN A 552 -13.25 -12.45 33.49
C GLN A 552 -11.97 -13.19 33.09
N GLY A 553 -11.87 -14.47 33.44
CA GLY A 553 -10.72 -15.31 33.11
C GLY A 553 -10.59 -15.54 31.61
N LYS A 554 -11.70 -15.85 30.92
CA LYS A 554 -11.71 -16.00 29.46
C LYS A 554 -11.33 -14.69 28.75
N LEU A 555 -11.85 -13.55 29.21
CA LEU A 555 -11.50 -12.24 28.66
C LEU A 555 -10.03 -11.90 28.88
N SER A 556 -9.46 -12.21 30.05
CA SER A 556 -8.02 -12.06 30.29
C SER A 556 -7.19 -12.94 29.35
N GLN A 557 -7.58 -14.20 29.14
CA GLN A 557 -6.86 -15.09 28.24
C GLN A 557 -6.89 -14.60 26.79
N LEU A 558 -8.05 -14.11 26.32
CA LEU A 558 -8.17 -13.49 25.00
C LEU A 558 -7.27 -12.28 24.86
N MET A 559 -7.21 -11.45 25.91
CA MET A 559 -6.33 -10.29 25.94
C MET A 559 -4.85 -10.69 25.84
N LYS A 560 -4.42 -11.73 26.56
CA LYS A 560 -3.05 -12.29 26.43
C LYS A 560 -2.77 -12.77 25.01
N THR A 561 -3.66 -13.59 24.46
CA THR A 561 -3.51 -14.09 23.08
C THR A 561 -3.44 -12.93 22.08
N PHE A 562 -4.26 -11.89 22.29
CA PHE A 562 -4.23 -10.69 21.47
C PHE A 562 -2.89 -9.96 21.57
N VAL A 563 -2.31 -9.82 22.78
CA VAL A 563 -0.98 -9.19 22.97
C VAL A 563 0.14 -10.01 22.34
N SER A 564 0.15 -11.33 22.53
CA SER A 564 1.21 -12.20 21.98
C SER A 564 1.31 -12.07 20.45
N LYS A 565 0.19 -11.84 19.74
CA LYS A 565 0.20 -11.56 18.29
C LYS A 565 1.01 -10.30 17.96
N PHE A 566 0.91 -9.24 18.76
CA PHE A 566 1.71 -8.02 18.55
C PHE A 566 3.18 -8.23 18.89
N GLU A 567 3.50 -9.04 19.90
CA GLU A 567 4.88 -9.40 20.23
C GLU A 567 5.55 -10.21 19.12
N GLU A 568 4.80 -11.13 18.48
CA GLU A 568 5.26 -11.89 17.32
C GLU A 568 5.45 -11.00 16.08
N GLN A 569 4.50 -10.10 15.80
CA GLN A 569 4.66 -9.11 14.73
C GLN A 569 5.88 -8.20 14.96
N LYS A 570 6.12 -7.79 16.22
CA LYS A 570 7.33 -7.04 16.61
C LYS A 570 8.60 -7.84 16.32
N LYS A 571 8.68 -9.10 16.75
CA LYS A 571 9.83 -9.99 16.46
C LYS A 571 10.05 -10.17 14.96
N ALA A 572 8.98 -10.24 14.17
CA ALA A 572 9.07 -10.35 12.71
C ALA A 572 9.55 -9.06 12.05
N TYR A 573 9.18 -7.90 12.59
CA TYR A 573 9.67 -6.59 12.16
C TYR A 573 11.15 -6.40 12.52
N ASP A 574 11.52 -6.70 13.77
CA ASP A 574 12.90 -6.59 14.27
C ASP A 574 13.86 -7.55 13.55
N LYS A 575 13.40 -8.75 13.16
CA LYS A 575 14.18 -9.72 12.35
C LYS A 575 14.39 -9.29 10.91
N LYS A 576 13.56 -8.40 10.35
CA LYS A 576 13.71 -7.93 8.96
C LYS A 576 14.69 -6.76 8.83
N GLY A 577 15.16 -6.18 9.94
CA GLY A 577 16.00 -4.99 9.96
C GLY A 577 15.31 -3.76 9.38
N PRO A 578 15.78 -2.53 9.67
CA PRO A 578 15.45 -1.40 8.83
C PRO A 578 16.03 -1.72 7.46
N ARG A 579 15.17 -1.99 6.47
CA ARG A 579 15.61 -1.94 5.08
C ARG A 579 15.89 -0.47 4.82
N ASP A 580 17.16 -0.14 4.68
CA ASP A 580 17.62 1.16 4.21
C ASP A 580 16.80 1.53 2.96
N GLU A 581 16.03 2.61 3.09
CA GLU A 581 15.36 3.31 1.98
C GLU A 581 16.39 4.03 1.10
#